data_AF-A0A438BZM4-F1
#
_entry.id   AF-A0A438BZM4-F1
#
_cell.length_a   1.000
_cell.length_b   1.000
_cell.length_c   1.000
_cell.angle_alpha   90.00
_cell.angle_beta   90.00
_cell.angle_gamma   90.00
#
_symmetry.space_group_name_H-M   'P 1'
#
loop_
_entity.id
_entity.type
_entity.pdbx_description
1 polymer ?
#
loop_
_entity_poly.entity_id
_entity_poly.type
_entity_poly.pdbx_seq_one_letter_code
_entity_poly.pdbx_strand_id
1 'polypeptide(L)'
;MSFFCNCSNLSTSFFLLIFINATIFEIRNSCPYTVWAAALPGGGRTKCSFDEAGRGNCESGGCGGLLECQEYGSPPNTIAEYAINQFNKTDFFDISLVVGFNLPMEFSPTSDGCKRGVKRTCDINGPCPNELRDPGGCNNPCTVFNNTQYCCNTGSC
;
A
#
# COMPACT_ATOMS: atom_id res chain seq x y z
N MET A 1 5.06 11.06 9.12
CA MET A 1 5.56 10.04 10.09
C MET A 1 6.71 9.34 9.39
N SER A 2 7.95 9.68 9.75
CA SER A 2 9.15 9.11 9.10
C SER A 2 9.50 7.81 9.80
N PHE A 3 9.41 6.68 9.10
CA PHE A 3 9.85 5.39 9.62
C PHE A 3 11.37 5.31 9.47
N PHE A 4 12.10 5.48 10.57
CA PHE A 4 13.52 5.19 10.64
C PHE A 4 13.71 3.71 10.97
N CYS A 5 14.25 2.93 10.02
CA CYS A 5 14.71 1.58 10.28
C CYS A 5 16.07 1.68 11.02
N ASN A 6 16.06 1.40 12.32
CA ASN A 6 17.22 1.54 13.19
C ASN A 6 18.03 0.23 13.18
N CYS A 7 19.15 0.18 12.45
CA CYS A 7 20.12 -0.91 12.56
C CYS A 7 21.05 -0.64 13.75
N SER A 8 20.85 -1.41 14.82
CA SER A 8 21.70 -1.42 16.01
C SER A 8 23.07 -2.05 15.74
N ASN A 9 24.13 -1.36 16.16
CA ASN A 9 25.26 -1.89 16.94
C ASN A 9 26.25 -0.74 17.23
N LEU A 10 26.33 -0.35 18.51
CA LEU A 10 27.19 0.74 18.97
C LEU A 10 28.52 0.15 19.47
N SER A 11 29.62 0.44 18.77
CA SER A 11 30.97 0.25 19.31
C SER A 11 31.91 1.37 18.85
N THR A 12 32.29 2.18 19.84
CA THR A 12 33.43 3.12 19.96
C THR A 12 33.93 3.91 18.73
N SER A 13 33.66 5.23 18.79
CA SER A 13 34.55 6.37 18.49
C SER A 13 35.35 6.41 17.18
N PHE A 14 34.71 6.94 16.12
CA PHE A 14 35.29 7.89 15.15
C PHE A 14 34.08 8.56 14.48
N PHE A 15 33.90 9.87 14.61
CA PHE A 15 32.77 10.60 13.99
C PHE A 15 33.03 10.74 12.49
N LEU A 16 32.87 9.63 11.76
CA LEU A 16 32.65 9.64 10.32
C LEU A 16 31.19 10.06 10.13
N LEU A 17 30.93 11.20 9.50
CA LEU A 17 29.58 11.57 9.06
C LEU A 17 29.19 10.60 7.94
N ILE A 18 28.62 9.46 8.31
CA ILE A 18 28.07 8.50 7.36
C ILE A 18 26.80 9.15 6.79
N PHE A 19 26.86 9.62 5.55
CA PHE A 19 25.64 10.00 4.82
C PHE A 19 24.88 8.71 4.51
N ILE A 20 23.85 8.41 5.31
CA ILE A 20 22.92 7.34 5.01
C ILE A 20 21.91 7.89 4.00
N ASN A 21 21.93 7.35 2.77
CA ASN A 21 20.89 7.63 1.79
C ASN A 21 19.70 6.70 2.06
N ALA A 22 18.52 7.29 2.27
CA ALA A 22 17.27 6.56 2.46
C ALA A 22 16.25 7.01 1.41
N THR A 23 15.44 6.07 0.92
CA THR A 23 14.28 6.40 0.08
C THR A 23 13.18 6.96 0.97
N ILE A 24 12.65 8.14 0.60
CA ILE A 24 11.59 8.82 1.35
C ILE A 24 10.29 8.70 0.57
N PHE A 25 9.27 8.14 1.20
CA PHE A 25 7.90 8.11 0.68
C PHE A 25 7.10 9.25 1.30
N GLU A 26 6.61 10.16 0.46
CA GLU A 26 5.68 11.18 0.88
C GLU A 26 4.24 10.72 0.57
N ILE A 27 3.47 10.39 1.61
CA ILE A 27 2.08 9.96 1.48
C ILE A 27 1.17 11.18 1.61
N ARG A 28 0.46 11.52 0.52
CA ARG A 28 -0.46 12.66 0.46
C ARG A 28 -1.90 12.18 0.28
N ASN A 29 -2.79 12.60 1.17
CA ASN A 29 -4.23 12.43 0.96
C ASN A 29 -4.80 13.64 0.21
N SER A 30 -5.24 13.42 -1.04
CA SER A 30 -5.96 14.43 -1.84
C SER A 30 -7.46 14.11 -1.98
N CYS A 31 -7.96 13.13 -1.25
CA CYS A 31 -9.38 12.80 -1.22
C CYS A 31 -10.15 13.86 -0.41
N PRO A 32 -11.44 14.12 -0.72
CA PRO A 32 -12.28 15.05 0.04
C PRO A 32 -12.75 14.48 1.40
N TYR A 33 -12.15 13.37 1.87
CA TYR A 33 -12.48 12.69 3.11
C TYR A 33 -11.21 12.12 3.75
N THR A 34 -11.33 11.77 5.03
CA THR A 34 -10.24 11.18 5.81
C THR A 34 -9.89 9.79 5.29
N VAL A 35 -8.60 9.57 5.06
CA VAL A 35 -8.00 8.29 4.71
C VAL A 35 -6.93 7.98 5.74
N TRP A 36 -6.93 6.76 6.26
CA TRP A 36 -5.90 6.29 7.16
C TRP A 36 -4.86 5.54 6.35
N ALA A 37 -3.71 6.18 6.12
CA ALA A 37 -2.60 5.53 5.43
C ALA A 37 -2.17 4.26 6.18
N ALA A 38 -1.79 3.24 5.41
CA ALA A 38 -1.21 2.00 5.88
C ALA A 38 -0.02 1.63 4.99
N ALA A 39 0.98 0.99 5.57
CA ALA A 39 2.12 0.44 4.84
C ALA A 39 2.43 -0.96 5.38
N LEU A 40 2.57 -1.95 4.47
CA LEU A 40 3.30 -3.24 4.53
C LEU A 40 2.53 -4.49 4.03
N PRO A 41 2.44 -4.71 2.71
CA PRO A 41 1.91 -3.82 1.68
C PRO A 41 0.49 -3.38 2.04
N GLY A 42 0.18 -2.16 1.65
CA GLY A 42 -1.10 -1.55 1.95
C GLY A 42 -1.31 -0.30 1.12
N GLY A 43 -2.42 0.36 1.41
CA GLY A 43 -2.83 1.58 0.73
C GLY A 43 -3.56 2.50 1.70
N GLY A 44 -4.49 3.29 1.15
CA GLY A 44 -5.38 4.08 1.98
C GLY A 44 -6.52 3.24 2.53
N ARG A 45 -6.86 3.42 3.81
CA ARG A 45 -8.00 2.79 4.48
C ARG A 45 -9.13 3.79 4.64
N THR A 46 -10.38 3.35 4.52
CA THR A 46 -11.56 4.24 4.59
C THR A 46 -12.49 3.90 5.74
N LYS A 47 -13.21 4.93 6.22
CA LYS A 47 -14.23 4.86 7.28
C LYS A 47 -13.74 4.04 8.49
N CYS A 48 -12.57 4.38 8.99
CA CYS A 48 -12.01 3.72 10.17
C CYS A 48 -12.47 4.37 11.46
N SER A 49 -12.53 3.57 12.52
CA SER A 49 -12.71 4.01 13.89
C SER A 49 -11.75 3.26 14.78
N PHE A 50 -10.94 3.98 15.56
CA PHE A 50 -9.96 3.42 16.48
C PHE A 50 -10.16 3.98 17.89
N ASP A 51 -9.87 3.17 18.90
CA ASP A 51 -9.78 3.58 20.30
C ASP A 51 -8.43 4.27 20.61
N GLU A 52 -8.25 4.72 21.85
CA GLU A 52 -7.01 5.37 22.30
C GLU A 52 -5.79 4.45 22.27
N ALA A 53 -6.00 3.13 22.28
CA ALA A 53 -4.93 2.13 22.15
C ALA A 53 -4.63 1.80 20.67
N GLY A 54 -5.27 2.48 19.72
CA GLY A 54 -5.09 2.26 18.28
C GLY A 54 -5.75 0.97 17.77
N ARG A 55 -6.75 0.42 18.48
CA ARG A 55 -7.50 -0.77 18.05
C ARG A 55 -8.87 -0.38 17.53
N GLY A 56 -9.36 -1.09 16.51
CA GLY A 56 -10.58 -0.67 15.84
C GLY A 56 -10.86 -1.45 14.57
N ASN A 57 -11.57 -0.82 13.64
CA ASN A 57 -11.88 -1.40 12.35
C ASN A 57 -11.95 -0.33 11.24
N CYS A 58 -11.82 -0.77 9.99
CA CYS A 58 -12.03 0.04 8.79
C CYS A 58 -13.05 -0.66 7.87
N GLU A 59 -13.77 0.10 7.05
CA GLU A 59 -14.65 -0.48 6.03
C GLU A 59 -13.85 -1.11 4.88
N SER A 60 -12.73 -0.48 4.49
CA SER A 60 -11.81 -1.02 3.49
C SER A 60 -10.35 -0.89 3.93
N GLY A 61 -9.52 -1.84 3.50
CA GLY A 61 -8.08 -1.84 3.73
C GLY A 61 -7.62 -2.03 5.18
N GLY A 62 -8.51 -2.47 6.08
CA GLY A 62 -8.15 -2.74 7.48
C GLY A 62 -7.01 -3.75 7.62
N CYS A 63 -6.25 -3.70 8.70
CA CYS A 63 -5.06 -4.53 8.91
C CYS A 63 -5.06 -5.07 10.35
N GLY A 64 -5.81 -6.15 10.59
CA GLY A 64 -5.92 -6.78 11.91
C GLY A 64 -6.58 -5.92 12.98
N GLY A 65 -7.32 -4.89 12.59
CA GLY A 65 -7.95 -3.93 13.49
C GLY A 65 -6.97 -2.97 14.17
N LEU A 66 -5.77 -2.77 13.61
CA LEU A 66 -4.75 -1.89 14.17
C LEU A 66 -4.65 -0.57 13.41
N LEU A 67 -4.41 0.53 14.12
CA LEU A 67 -4.05 1.82 13.54
C LEU A 67 -2.68 1.73 12.87
N GLU A 68 -1.71 1.14 13.56
CA GLU A 68 -0.37 0.84 13.04
C GLU A 68 -0.33 -0.59 12.51
N CYS A 69 -0.47 -0.74 11.20
CA CYS A 69 -0.54 -2.05 10.56
C CYS A 69 0.74 -2.87 10.80
N GLN A 70 0.56 -4.14 11.15
CA GLN A 70 1.61 -5.15 11.26
C GLN A 70 1.44 -6.27 10.22
N GLU A 71 0.38 -6.18 9.41
CA GLU A 71 0.01 -7.13 8.38
C GLU A 71 -0.61 -6.41 7.18
N TYR A 72 -0.85 -7.17 6.13
CA TYR A 72 -1.34 -6.68 4.84
C TYR A 72 -2.76 -6.13 5.01
N GLY A 73 -3.11 -5.12 4.23
CA GLY A 73 -4.47 -4.59 4.22
C GLY A 73 -5.47 -5.59 3.62
N SER A 74 -6.64 -5.72 4.24
CA SER A 74 -7.73 -6.57 3.78
C SER A 74 -8.38 -6.04 2.49
N PRO A 75 -8.80 -6.90 1.55
CA PRO A 75 -9.57 -6.48 0.38
C PRO A 75 -10.91 -5.81 0.74
N PRO A 76 -11.43 -4.92 -0.12
CA PRO A 76 -10.75 -4.32 -1.27
C PRO A 76 -9.74 -3.25 -0.82
N ASN A 77 -8.55 -3.25 -1.41
CA ASN A 77 -7.49 -2.28 -1.11
C ASN A 77 -6.62 -1.98 -2.35
N THR A 78 -6.59 -0.73 -2.80
CA THR A 78 -5.63 -0.29 -3.82
C THR A 78 -4.26 -0.18 -3.16
N ILE A 79 -3.33 -1.08 -3.51
CA ILE A 79 -2.01 -1.14 -2.85
C ILE A 79 -0.92 -0.50 -3.71
N ALA A 80 0.02 0.19 -3.05
CA ALA A 80 1.30 0.60 -3.65
C ALA A 80 2.35 -0.44 -3.26
N GLU A 81 2.87 -1.16 -4.25
CA GLU A 81 3.91 -2.16 -4.05
C GLU A 81 5.26 -1.58 -4.47
N TYR A 82 6.32 -1.88 -3.71
CA TYR A 82 7.65 -1.43 -4.02
C TYR A 82 8.72 -2.40 -3.50
N ALA A 83 9.80 -2.50 -4.26
CA ALA A 83 11.00 -3.23 -3.92
C ALA A 83 12.20 -2.34 -4.25
N ILE A 84 12.90 -1.87 -3.21
CA ILE A 84 13.98 -0.89 -3.33
C ILE A 84 15.33 -1.60 -3.51
N ASN A 85 16.20 -1.03 -4.33
CA ASN A 85 17.56 -1.47 -4.58
C ASN A 85 17.65 -2.97 -4.96
N GLN A 86 16.83 -3.38 -5.93
CA GLN A 86 16.79 -4.75 -6.42
C GLN A 86 17.90 -4.98 -7.47
N PHE A 87 17.66 -5.86 -8.45
CA PHE A 87 18.62 -6.17 -9.51
C PHE A 87 19.17 -4.90 -10.17
N ASN A 88 20.50 -4.84 -10.35
CA ASN A 88 21.21 -3.68 -10.88
C ASN A 88 20.91 -2.35 -10.15
N LYS A 89 20.66 -2.38 -8.83
CA LYS A 89 20.34 -1.19 -8.02
C LYS A 89 19.13 -0.42 -8.54
N THR A 90 18.17 -1.15 -9.11
CA THR A 90 16.94 -0.58 -9.66
C THR A 90 15.82 -0.77 -8.66
N ASP A 91 15.01 0.28 -8.47
CA ASP A 91 13.79 0.22 -7.70
C ASP A 91 12.64 -0.25 -8.60
N PHE A 92 11.84 -1.20 -8.13
CA PHE A 92 10.62 -1.64 -8.78
C PHE A 92 9.44 -1.17 -7.96
N PHE A 93 8.42 -0.63 -8.61
CA PHE A 93 7.21 -0.21 -7.95
C PHE A 93 6.02 -0.24 -8.90
N ASP A 94 4.84 -0.48 -8.35
CA ASP A 94 3.60 -0.55 -9.08
C ASP A 94 2.39 -0.20 -8.19
N ILE A 95 1.24 -0.05 -8.83
CA ILE A 95 -0.06 -0.01 -8.16
C ILE A 95 -0.77 -1.30 -8.54
N SER A 96 -1.09 -2.09 -7.53
CA SER A 96 -1.71 -3.39 -7.71
C SER A 96 -3.16 -3.40 -7.26
N LEU A 97 -3.98 -4.06 -8.07
CA LEU A 97 -5.42 -4.29 -7.82
C LEU A 97 -5.70 -5.79 -7.58
N VAL A 98 -4.65 -6.57 -7.29
CA VAL A 98 -4.77 -8.01 -6.96
C VAL A 98 -5.63 -8.23 -5.73
N VAL A 99 -5.63 -7.30 -4.78
CA VAL A 99 -6.47 -7.30 -3.58
C VAL A 99 -7.63 -6.29 -3.67
N GLY A 100 -8.05 -5.94 -4.88
CA GLY A 100 -9.19 -5.05 -5.16
C GLY A 100 -8.83 -3.57 -5.29
N PHE A 101 -9.86 -2.73 -5.38
CA PHE A 101 -9.76 -1.28 -5.49
C PHE A 101 -10.72 -0.65 -4.48
N ASN A 102 -10.24 0.30 -3.69
CA ASN A 102 -11.08 1.11 -2.79
C ASN A 102 -10.91 2.61 -3.07
N LEU A 103 -9.68 3.04 -3.38
CA LEU A 103 -9.30 4.43 -3.56
C LEU A 103 -8.47 4.64 -4.83
N PRO A 104 -8.64 5.80 -5.51
CA PRO A 104 -7.71 6.21 -6.55
C PRO A 104 -6.34 6.53 -5.95
N MET A 105 -5.28 6.15 -6.66
CA MET A 105 -3.90 6.30 -6.18
C MET A 105 -2.97 6.75 -7.30
N GLU A 106 -1.98 7.56 -6.92
CA GLU A 106 -0.81 7.88 -7.73
C GLU A 106 0.44 7.51 -6.94
N PHE A 107 1.37 6.81 -7.60
CA PHE A 107 2.66 6.46 -7.07
C PHE A 107 3.75 6.94 -8.04
N SER A 108 4.38 8.05 -7.70
CA SER A 108 5.30 8.76 -8.59
C SER A 108 6.61 9.08 -7.86
N PRO A 109 7.78 8.91 -8.52
CA PRO A 109 9.06 9.38 -8.00
C PRO A 109 9.07 10.91 -7.88
N THR A 110 9.71 11.41 -6.82
CA THR A 110 9.85 12.86 -6.54
C THR A 110 11.28 13.36 -6.66
N SER A 111 12.26 12.46 -6.78
CA SER A 111 13.68 12.78 -6.93
C SER A 111 14.11 12.84 -8.40
N ASP A 112 15.20 13.58 -8.66
CA ASP A 112 15.78 13.70 -9.98
C ASP A 112 16.40 12.36 -10.43
N GLY A 113 15.90 11.80 -11.55
CA GLY A 113 16.46 10.60 -12.20
C GLY A 113 15.42 9.67 -12.80
N CYS A 114 14.26 9.50 -12.14
CA CYS A 114 13.11 8.77 -12.67
C CYS A 114 11.91 9.71 -12.75
N LYS A 115 11.27 9.82 -13.92
CA LYS A 115 10.14 10.75 -14.14
C LYS A 115 8.81 10.03 -14.37
N ARG A 116 8.83 8.71 -14.48
CA ARG A 116 7.64 7.91 -14.81
C ARG A 116 7.03 7.38 -13.53
N GLY A 117 5.85 7.87 -13.17
CA GLY A 117 5.01 7.30 -12.11
C GLY A 117 3.93 6.37 -12.65
N VAL A 118 3.18 5.77 -11.74
CA VAL A 118 2.01 4.93 -11.99
C VAL A 118 0.78 5.62 -11.40
N LYS A 119 -0.32 5.64 -12.15
CA LYS A 119 -1.57 6.27 -11.71
C LYS A 119 -2.75 5.35 -11.97
N ARG A 120 -3.64 5.24 -10.98
CA ARG A 120 -4.95 4.57 -11.06
C ARG A 120 -5.99 5.49 -10.46
N THR A 121 -6.50 6.42 -11.27
CA THR A 121 -7.33 7.54 -10.82
C THR A 121 -8.77 7.52 -11.36
N CYS A 122 -9.10 6.58 -12.26
CA CYS A 122 -10.47 6.41 -12.72
C CYS A 122 -11.36 5.82 -11.61
N ASP A 123 -12.66 6.11 -11.67
CA ASP A 123 -13.65 5.50 -10.79
C ASP A 123 -13.89 4.03 -11.19
N ILE A 124 -13.33 3.11 -10.41
CA ILE A 124 -13.55 1.66 -10.55
C ILE A 124 -14.74 1.20 -9.68
N ASN A 125 -15.06 1.93 -8.59
CA ASN A 125 -16.13 1.56 -7.67
C ASN A 125 -17.51 1.74 -8.32
N GLY A 126 -17.71 2.82 -9.09
CA GLY A 126 -18.96 3.09 -9.81
C GLY A 126 -19.39 1.96 -10.74
N PRO A 127 -18.57 1.57 -11.75
CA PRO A 127 -18.87 0.50 -12.68
C PRO A 127 -18.55 -0.91 -12.16
N CYS A 128 -18.21 -1.08 -10.88
CA CYS A 128 -17.85 -2.38 -10.33
C CYS A 128 -18.99 -3.42 -10.55
N PRO A 129 -18.69 -4.58 -11.18
CA PRO A 129 -19.66 -5.67 -11.37
C PRO A 129 -20.28 -6.10 -10.04
N ASN A 130 -21.55 -6.52 -10.08
CA ASN A 130 -22.29 -6.87 -8.87
C ASN A 130 -21.64 -8.02 -8.09
N GLU A 131 -21.01 -8.97 -8.80
CA GLU A 131 -20.33 -10.13 -8.22
C GLU A 131 -19.06 -9.73 -7.45
N LEU A 132 -18.46 -8.58 -7.78
CA LEU A 132 -17.21 -8.10 -7.18
C LEU A 132 -17.43 -6.92 -6.23
N ARG A 133 -18.65 -6.40 -6.14
CA ARG A 133 -18.96 -5.20 -5.38
C ARG A 133 -18.91 -5.47 -3.88
N ASP A 134 -18.25 -4.58 -3.15
CA ASP A 134 -18.12 -4.59 -1.70
C ASP A 134 -18.50 -3.22 -1.13
N PRO A 135 -19.02 -3.11 0.10
CA PRO A 135 -19.29 -1.80 0.72
C PRO A 135 -18.09 -0.85 0.68
N GLY A 136 -16.87 -1.39 0.86
CA GLY A 136 -15.62 -0.65 0.88
C GLY A 136 -14.97 -0.41 -0.47
N GLY A 137 -15.51 -0.96 -1.57
CA GLY A 137 -14.95 -0.80 -2.91
C GLY A 137 -15.31 -1.91 -3.90
N CYS A 138 -14.33 -2.31 -4.72
CA CYS A 138 -14.46 -3.35 -5.72
C CYS A 138 -13.40 -4.43 -5.52
N ASN A 139 -13.82 -5.65 -5.22
CA ASN A 139 -12.91 -6.76 -5.03
C ASN A 139 -12.28 -7.25 -6.34
N ASN A 140 -11.12 -7.88 -6.22
CA ASN A 140 -10.55 -8.65 -7.31
C ASN A 140 -11.28 -10.01 -7.45
N PRO A 141 -11.45 -10.56 -8.66
CA PRO A 141 -12.01 -11.89 -8.85
C PRO A 141 -11.31 -13.00 -8.06
N CYS A 142 -9.99 -12.93 -7.85
CA CYS A 142 -9.29 -13.90 -7.01
C CYS A 142 -9.80 -13.88 -5.57
N THR A 143 -10.04 -12.70 -5.02
CA THR A 143 -10.58 -12.51 -3.66
C THR A 143 -11.97 -13.15 -3.52
N VAL A 144 -12.83 -13.02 -4.54
CA VAL A 144 -14.22 -13.49 -4.48
C VAL A 144 -14.34 -14.96 -4.85
N PHE A 145 -13.72 -15.39 -5.95
CA PHE A 145 -13.92 -16.71 -6.52
C PHE A 145 -12.87 -17.74 -6.09
N ASN A 146 -11.71 -17.29 -5.61
CA ASN A 146 -10.63 -18.13 -5.08
C ASN A 146 -10.32 -19.38 -5.93
N ASN A 147 -10.09 -19.18 -7.23
CA ASN A 147 -9.81 -20.27 -8.17
C ASN A 147 -8.51 -20.01 -8.95
N THR A 148 -7.99 -21.04 -9.62
CA THR A 148 -6.73 -20.95 -10.36
C THR A 148 -6.78 -19.98 -11.54
N GLN A 149 -7.94 -19.81 -12.16
CA GLN A 149 -8.13 -18.88 -13.29
C GLN A 149 -7.86 -17.43 -12.88
N TYR A 150 -8.28 -17.02 -11.68
CA TYR A 150 -8.12 -15.63 -11.23
C TYR A 150 -6.94 -15.43 -10.29
N CYS A 151 -6.55 -16.45 -9.51
CA CYS A 151 -5.47 -16.34 -8.53
C CYS A 151 -4.10 -16.74 -9.06
N CYS A 152 -4.00 -17.28 -10.28
CA CYS A 152 -2.74 -17.62 -10.93
C CYS A 152 -1.79 -18.54 -10.11
N ASN A 153 -2.32 -19.31 -9.14
CA ASN A 153 -1.51 -20.11 -8.21
C ASN A 153 -0.62 -21.18 -8.88
N THR A 154 -0.94 -21.55 -10.12
CA THR A 154 -0.20 -22.54 -10.92
C THR A 154 0.64 -21.91 -12.03
N GLY A 155 0.75 -20.58 -12.09
CA GLY A 155 1.51 -19.83 -13.09
C GLY A 155 0.85 -19.66 -14.46
N SER A 156 -0.27 -20.33 -14.73
CA SER A 156 -1.08 -20.13 -15.94
C SER A 156 -2.38 -19.41 -15.58
N CYS A 157 -2.46 -18.18 -16.06
CA CYS A 157 -3.63 -17.31 -16.14
C CYS A 157 -3.38 -16.35 -17.33
#